data_AF-W1J5Y2-F1
#
_entry.id   AF-W1J5Y2-F1
#
_cell.length_a   1.000
_cell.length_b   1.000
_cell.length_c   1.000
_cell.angle_alpha   90.00
_cell.angle_beta   90.00
_cell.angle_gamma   90.00
#
_symmetry.space_group_name_H-M   'P 1'
#
loop_
_entity.id
_entity.type
_entity.pdbx_description
1 polymer ?
#
loop_
_entity_poly.entity_id
_entity_poly.type
_entity_poly.pdbx_seq_one_letter_code
_entity_poly.pdbx_strand_id
1 'polypeptide(L)'
;MKKRLNTQAITYTAEIELTGFILYGNSDFRASGRIYHDVHQRWFDGAEIITSPVENIHSFNSDGFIQTRNSVYKLRTSNNG
;
A
#
# COMPACT_ATOMS: atom_id res chain seq x y z
N MET A 1 -18.01 -24.57 0.71
CA MET A 1 -16.71 -24.55 1.42
C MET A 1 -16.40 -23.09 1.80
N LYS A 2 -16.67 -22.68 3.05
CA LYS A 2 -16.33 -21.33 3.51
C LYS A 2 -14.82 -21.29 3.74
N LYS A 3 -14.06 -20.66 2.84
CA LYS A 3 -12.65 -20.31 3.11
C LYS A 3 -12.66 -19.40 4.33
N ARG A 4 -12.25 -19.94 5.49
CA ARG A 4 -11.87 -19.11 6.63
C ARG A 4 -10.63 -18.35 6.19
N LEU A 5 -10.82 -17.12 5.73
CA LEU A 5 -9.71 -16.18 5.55
C LEU A 5 -9.02 -16.08 6.90
N ASN A 6 -7.75 -16.44 6.90
CA ASN A 6 -6.88 -16.35 8.05
C ASN A 6 -6.71 -14.85 8.35
N THR A 7 -7.66 -14.24 9.07
CA THR A 7 -7.58 -12.86 9.57
C THR A 7 -6.56 -12.81 10.70
N GLN A 8 -5.28 -13.05 10.38
CA GLN A 8 -4.23 -12.34 11.10
C GLN A 8 -4.54 -10.86 10.87
N ALA A 9 -4.73 -10.12 11.96
CA ALA A 9 -4.96 -8.69 11.90
C ALA A 9 -3.79 -8.06 11.13
N ILE A 10 -4.05 -7.57 9.92
CA ILE A 10 -3.04 -6.89 9.13
C ILE A 10 -2.73 -5.60 9.88
N THR A 11 -1.50 -5.46 10.34
CA THR A 11 -1.02 -4.22 10.95
C THR A 11 -0.53 -3.29 9.85
N TYR A 12 -1.35 -2.29 9.50
CA TYR A 12 -0.96 -1.26 8.55
C TYR A 12 0.08 -0.33 9.16
N THR A 13 1.11 -0.01 8.39
CA THR A 13 2.11 0.99 8.75
C THR A 13 1.64 2.41 8.41
N ALA A 14 0.80 2.54 7.38
CA ALA A 14 0.23 3.81 6.93
C ALA A 14 -0.98 3.55 6.01
N GLU A 15 -1.68 4.60 5.63
CA GLU A 15 -2.61 4.61 4.50
C GLU A 15 -1.94 5.23 3.27
N ILE A 16 -2.32 4.78 2.07
CA ILE A 16 -1.84 5.36 0.81
C ILE A 16 -3.00 5.68 -0.13
N GLU A 17 -3.08 6.93 -0.58
CA GLU A 17 -3.85 7.31 -1.76
C GLU A 17 -2.99 6.98 -2.99
N LEU A 18 -3.25 5.80 -3.57
CA LEU A 18 -2.47 5.27 -4.69
C LEU A 18 -2.72 6.08 -5.95
N THR A 19 -1.66 6.66 -6.53
CA THR A 19 -1.73 7.36 -7.82
C THR A 19 -1.28 6.49 -8.99
N GLY A 20 -0.44 5.48 -8.75
CA GLY A 20 0.03 4.57 -9.79
C GLY A 20 1.16 3.66 -9.34
N PHE A 21 1.74 2.97 -10.32
CA PHE A 21 2.93 2.15 -10.12
C PHE A 21 4.03 2.59 -11.09
N ILE A 22 5.27 2.57 -10.59
CA ILE A 22 6.47 2.87 -11.36
C ILE A 22 7.26 1.57 -11.47
N LEU A 23 7.66 1.23 -12.70
CA LEU A 23 8.56 0.11 -12.97
C LEU A 23 10.02 0.59 -12.90
N TYR A 24 10.77 0.04 -11.95
CA TYR A 24 12.23 0.17 -11.87
C TYR A 24 12.88 -1.08 -12.46
N GLY A 25 13.70 -0.92 -13.50
CA GLY A 25 14.32 -2.05 -14.19
C GLY A 25 13.29 -3.02 -14.81
N ASN A 26 13.54 -4.32 -14.71
CA ASN A 26 12.73 -5.33 -15.41
C ASN A 26 11.57 -5.91 -14.59
N SER A 27 11.57 -5.79 -13.26
CA SER A 27 10.57 -6.45 -12.40
C SER A 27 10.37 -5.81 -11.02
N ASP A 28 10.89 -4.61 -10.75
CA ASP A 28 10.69 -3.91 -9.47
C ASP A 28 9.55 -2.88 -9.63
N PHE A 29 8.34 -3.27 -9.23
CA PHE A 29 7.19 -2.35 -9.19
C PHE A 29 7.16 -1.61 -7.86
N ARG A 30 7.03 -0.29 -7.91
CA ARG A 30 6.88 0.56 -6.72
C ARG A 30 5.59 1.34 -6.80
N ALA A 31 4.88 1.45 -5.69
CA ALA A 31 3.68 2.27 -5.62
C ALA A 31 4.08 3.74 -5.50
N SER A 32 3.43 4.61 -6.27
CA SER A 32 3.48 6.06 -6.09
C SER A 32 2.15 6.54 -5.52
N GLY A 33 2.19 7.51 -4.61
CA GLY A 33 0.97 8.03 -4.02
C GLY A 33 1.22 9.03 -2.91
N ARG A 34 0.15 9.39 -2.21
CA ARG A 34 0.21 10.22 -1.00
C ARG A 34 0.02 9.37 0.23
N ILE A 35 0.90 9.53 1.22
CA ILE A 35 0.86 8.78 2.48
C ILE A 35 0.05 9.53 3.53
N TYR A 36 -0.66 8.79 4.37
CA TYR A 36 -1.42 9.33 5.51
C TYR A 36 -1.28 8.39 6.71
N HIS A 37 -1.41 8.96 7.91
CA HIS A 37 -1.44 8.21 9.17
C HIS A 37 -0.22 7.27 9.33
N ASP A 38 0.98 7.73 8.97
CA ASP A 38 2.19 6.92 9.11
C ASP A 38 2.51 6.71 10.60
N VAL A 39 2.38 5.47 11.06
CA VAL A 39 2.53 5.11 12.48
C VAL A 39 3.95 5.33 13.00
N HIS A 40 4.93 5.40 12.08
CA HIS A 40 6.33 5.68 12.39
C HIS A 40 6.70 7.16 12.26
N GLN A 41 5.76 8.03 11.88
CA GLN A 41 5.98 9.47 11.71
C GLN A 41 7.18 9.81 10.78
N ARG A 42 7.46 8.95 9.79
CA ARG A 42 8.52 9.18 8.80
C ARG A 42 8.12 10.26 7.80
N TRP A 43 6.81 10.41 7.59
CA TRP A 43 6.22 11.32 6.63
C TRP A 43 5.04 12.07 7.25
N PHE A 44 4.82 13.31 6.80
CA PHE A 44 3.63 14.07 7.11
C PHE A 44 2.45 13.63 6.22
N ASP A 45 1.23 13.83 6.71
CA ASP A 45 0.02 13.48 5.95
C ASP A 45 -0.08 14.27 4.64
N GLY A 46 -0.30 13.55 3.55
CA GLY A 46 -0.34 14.10 2.19
C GLY A 46 1.01 14.18 1.50
N ALA A 47 2.12 13.76 2.14
CA ALA A 47 3.42 13.70 1.50
C ALA A 47 3.41 12.73 0.30
N GLU A 48 3.97 13.17 -0.82
CA GLU A 48 4.16 12.31 -1.99
C GLU A 48 5.33 11.35 -1.75
N ILE A 49 5.09 10.06 -2.01
CA ILE A 49 6.08 9.00 -1.79
C ILE A 49 6.17 8.06 -2.98
N ILE A 50 7.33 7.42 -3.12
CA ILE A 50 7.54 6.20 -3.90
C ILE A 50 7.95 5.12 -2.90
N THR A 51 7.23 4.01 -2.87
CA THR A 51 7.48 2.95 -1.91
C THR A 51 8.75 2.14 -2.23
N SER A 52 9.15 1.27 -1.31
CA SER A 52 9.98 0.10 -1.65
C SER A 52 9.22 -0.86 -2.58
N PRO A 53 9.88 -1.90 -3.14
CA PRO A 53 9.26 -2.84 -4.07
C PRO A 53 7.98 -3.45 -3.51
N VAL A 54 6.93 -3.48 -4.33
CA VAL A 54 5.62 -4.04 -4.04
C VAL A 54 5.66 -5.55 -4.25
N GLU A 55 5.26 -6.30 -3.22
CA GLU A 55 5.31 -7.76 -3.21
C GLU A 55 4.00 -8.37 -3.72
N ASN A 56 2.87 -7.67 -3.58
CA ASN A 56 1.55 -8.14 -3.96
C ASN A 56 0.98 -7.41 -5.19
N ILE A 57 1.82 -7.05 -6.16
CA ILE A 57 1.43 -6.23 -7.34
C ILE A 57 0.27 -6.83 -8.15
N HIS A 58 0.10 -8.15 -8.14
CA HIS A 58 -0.97 -8.84 -8.88
C HIS A 58 -2.25 -9.05 -8.07
N SER A 59 -2.23 -8.83 -6.75
CA SER A 59 -3.37 -9.09 -5.86
C SER A 59 -3.77 -7.90 -4.98
N PHE A 60 -2.99 -6.81 -4.95
CA PHE A 60 -3.23 -5.66 -4.05
C PHE A 60 -4.66 -5.13 -4.06
N ASN A 61 -5.31 -5.12 -5.24
CA ASN A 61 -6.68 -4.64 -5.39
C ASN A 61 -7.70 -5.59 -4.73
N SER A 62 -7.53 -6.90 -4.86
CA SER A 62 -8.38 -7.88 -4.17
C SER A 62 -8.04 -8.00 -2.68
N ASP A 63 -6.77 -7.79 -2.33
CA ASP A 63 -6.28 -7.84 -0.96
C ASP A 63 -6.72 -6.59 -0.16
N GLY A 64 -6.91 -5.46 -0.83
CA GLY A 64 -7.31 -4.18 -0.24
C GLY A 64 -6.14 -3.39 0.38
N PHE A 65 -4.89 -3.82 0.15
CA PHE A 65 -3.69 -3.20 0.68
C PHE A 65 -2.49 -3.42 -0.25
N ILE A 66 -1.48 -2.57 -0.11
CA ILE A 66 -0.17 -2.73 -0.75
C ILE A 66 0.81 -3.26 0.28
N GLN A 67 1.37 -4.42 0.03
CA GLN A 67 2.51 -4.93 0.79
C GLN A 67 3.79 -4.64 0.03
N THR A 68 4.74 -4.07 0.75
CA THR A 68 6.09 -3.84 0.26
C THR A 68 7.08 -4.54 1.17
N ARG A 69 8.34 -4.61 0.73
CA ARG A 69 9.43 -5.21 1.51
C ARG A 69 9.52 -4.71 2.97
N ASN A 70 9.10 -3.46 3.22
CA ASN A 70 9.34 -2.78 4.49
C ASN A 70 8.07 -2.28 5.19
N SER A 71 6.91 -2.32 4.53
CA SER A 71 5.72 -1.62 5.01
C SER A 71 4.45 -2.21 4.40
N VAL A 72 3.33 -2.04 5.08
CA VAL A 72 2.00 -2.49 4.62
C VAL A 72 1.08 -1.28 4.63
N TYR A 73 0.59 -0.91 3.46
CA TYR A 73 -0.21 0.28 3.27
C TYR A 73 -1.67 -0.09 3.01
N LYS A 74 -2.58 0.43 3.83
CA LYS A 74 -4.00 0.34 3.53
C LYS A 74 -4.33 1.24 2.33
N LEU A 75 -5.07 0.72 1.36
CA LEU A 75 -5.54 1.55 0.26
C LEU A 75 -6.56 2.57 0.78
N ARG A 76 -6.30 3.85 0.52
CA ARG A 76 -7.22 4.94 0.79
C ARG A 76 -7.94 5.28 -0.50
N THR A 77 -9.24 5.02 -0.54
CA THR A 77 -10.11 5.60 -1.59
C THR A 77 -10.25 7.08 -1.32
N SER A 78 -9.95 7.92 -2.31
CA SER A 78 -10.35 9.32 -2.27
C SER A 78 -11.88 9.33 -2.24
N ASN A 79 -12.47 9.82 -1.15
CA ASN A 79 -13.91 10.05 -1.07
C ASN A 79 -14.24 11.24 -1.97
N ASN A 80 -14.24 11.02 -3.29
CA ASN A 80 -14.90 11.93 -4.20
C ASN A 80 -16.39 11.66 -4.06
N GLY A 81 -17.03 12.41 -3.16
CA GLY A 81 -18.48 12.43 -2.96
C GLY A 81 -19.23 12.94 -4.18
#